data_AF-A0A380ZVE5-F1
#
_entry.id   AF-A0A380ZVE5-F1
#
_cell.length_a   1.000
_cell.length_b   1.000
_cell.length_c   1.000
_cell.angle_alpha   90.00
_cell.angle_beta   90.00
_cell.angle_gamma   90.00
#
_symmetry.space_group_name_H-M   'P 1'
#
loop_
_entity.id
_entity.type
_entity.pdbx_description
1 polymer ?
#
loop_
_entity_poly.entity_id
_entity_poly.type
_entity_poly.pdbx_seq_one_letter_code
_entity_poly.pdbx_strand_id
1 'polypeptide(L)'
;MKKLMKLLGIGLVCLSCGQEKLEPLDTAFQFTECGAFYKGKPLPFGKPIAEWEKIFGKNHRNNIPRDQRSYYNHYMWDDLGIMVEEEGHNTKENKIISTLYIFFSNLDSPAGKNEKLKFAGYSDYSEAMEKYEKKYKIQNVFNLLGYEEGRGFMKNSILKEFFIYPYKTYAQSVTIDGAEVRAGMSLKELNKNRKSLGLNKFTFRDQNMNMINERGQTKGDKGEYWDDRRTNFCPKQGYYFYNSVQYSDYELEFIRVGYRTREDDENGKFYPFW
;
A
#
# COMPACT_ATOMS: atom_id res chain seq x y z
N MET A 1 0.02 10.39 76.14
CA MET A 1 1.23 11.07 75.63
C MET A 1 2.07 10.09 74.80
N LYS A 2 2.15 10.35 73.48
CA LYS A 2 3.26 10.09 72.53
C LYS A 2 4.13 8.83 72.79
N LYS A 3 4.20 7.83 71.91
CA LYS A 3 4.48 7.81 70.44
C LYS A 3 3.80 6.54 69.88
N LEU A 4 2.88 6.54 68.91
CA LEU A 4 2.83 7.05 67.54
C LEU A 4 3.83 6.40 66.56
N MET A 5 3.29 5.44 65.79
CA MET A 5 3.31 5.35 64.31
C MET A 5 4.43 4.60 63.55
N LYS A 6 3.94 3.78 62.60
CA LYS A 6 4.49 3.34 61.29
C LYS A 6 5.34 2.04 61.34
N LEU A 7 5.10 1.00 60.53
CA LEU A 7 4.52 0.90 59.18
C LEU A 7 3.80 -0.44 58.93
N LEU A 8 2.66 -0.33 58.24
CA LEU A 8 2.10 -1.33 57.32
C LEU A 8 3.02 -1.49 56.10
N GLY A 9 3.03 -2.68 55.50
CA GLY A 9 2.78 -2.78 54.05
C GLY A 9 3.90 -3.31 53.16
N ILE A 10 3.50 -4.33 52.38
CA ILE A 10 3.79 -4.54 50.96
C ILE A 10 5.09 -5.28 50.63
N GLY A 11 4.88 -6.47 50.05
CA GLY A 11 5.85 -7.21 49.27
C GLY A 11 5.21 -8.33 48.45
N LEU A 12 3.95 -8.14 48.01
CA LEU A 12 3.41 -8.92 46.90
C LEU A 12 4.25 -8.51 45.69
N VAL A 13 5.19 -9.37 45.29
CA VAL A 13 5.95 -9.21 44.05
C VAL A 13 4.93 -9.33 42.92
N CYS A 14 4.35 -8.19 42.54
CA CYS A 14 3.72 -8.03 41.25
C CYS A 14 4.80 -8.34 40.21
N LEU A 15 4.77 -9.57 39.70
CA LEU A 15 5.16 -9.88 38.33
C LEU A 15 4.20 -9.12 37.38
N SER A 16 4.16 -7.79 37.47
CA SER A 16 3.73 -6.99 36.33
C SER A 16 4.87 -7.07 35.35
N CYS A 17 4.74 -8.03 34.43
CA CYS A 17 5.36 -7.97 33.11
C CYS A 17 5.42 -6.50 32.70
N GLY A 18 6.62 -5.92 32.69
CA GLY A 18 6.86 -4.65 32.04
C GLY A 18 6.65 -4.86 30.56
N GLN A 19 5.39 -4.77 30.10
CA GLN A 19 5.17 -4.31 28.74
C GLN A 19 5.65 -2.86 28.75
N GLU A 20 6.90 -2.65 28.33
CA GLU A 20 7.32 -1.35 27.84
C GLU A 20 6.21 -0.87 26.92
N LYS A 21 5.53 0.19 27.35
CA LYS A 21 4.48 0.82 26.59
C LYS A 21 5.20 1.46 25.40
N LEU A 22 5.34 0.70 24.31
CA LEU A 22 5.95 1.19 23.08
C LEU A 22 5.28 2.50 22.73
N GLU A 23 6.05 3.58 22.74
CA GLU A 23 5.54 4.87 22.33
C GLU A 23 5.05 4.76 20.89
N PRO A 24 3.86 5.32 20.57
CA PRO A 24 3.34 5.27 19.21
C PRO A 24 4.33 5.95 18.27
N LEU A 25 4.72 5.25 17.21
CA LEU A 25 5.58 5.80 16.17
C LEU A 25 4.89 7.00 15.52
N ASP A 26 5.59 8.13 15.48
CA ASP A 26 5.13 9.36 14.85
C ASP A 26 5.38 9.30 13.33
N THR A 27 4.54 8.54 12.63
CA THR A 27 4.55 8.44 11.16
C THR A 27 3.46 9.32 10.57
N ALA A 28 3.74 9.96 9.42
CA ALA A 28 2.74 10.78 8.76
C ALA A 28 1.51 9.96 8.36
N PHE A 29 1.70 8.77 7.79
CA PHE A 29 0.60 7.84 7.52
C PHE A 29 0.44 6.82 8.64
N GLN A 30 -0.79 6.63 9.10
CA GLN A 30 -1.14 5.67 10.14
C GLN A 30 -2.43 4.94 9.75
N PHE A 31 -2.39 3.62 9.72
CA PHE A 31 -3.50 2.77 9.32
C PHE A 31 -3.86 1.79 10.41
N THR A 32 -5.16 1.60 10.61
CA THR A 32 -5.74 0.60 11.50
C THR A 32 -6.90 -0.07 10.77
N GLU A 33 -7.70 -0.85 11.47
CA GLU A 33 -8.93 -1.43 10.91
C GLU A 33 -10.02 -0.39 10.69
N CYS A 34 -10.06 0.59 11.60
CA CYS A 34 -11.17 1.52 11.73
C CYS A 34 -10.74 2.97 11.49
N GLY A 35 -9.60 3.16 10.82
CA GLY A 35 -9.09 4.48 10.55
C GLY A 35 -7.86 4.45 9.67
N ALA A 36 -7.82 5.42 8.76
CA ALA A 36 -6.68 5.75 7.92
C ALA A 36 -6.40 7.23 8.09
N PHE A 37 -5.17 7.60 8.45
CA PHE A 37 -4.82 8.95 8.84
C PHE A 37 -3.58 9.44 8.12
N TYR A 38 -3.52 10.75 7.87
CA TYR A 38 -2.35 11.47 7.42
C TYR A 38 -2.11 12.69 8.31
N LYS A 39 -0.94 12.75 8.95
CA LYS A 39 -0.55 13.78 9.94
C LYS A 39 -1.63 13.98 11.02
N GLY A 40 -2.13 12.87 11.56
CA GLY A 40 -3.18 12.82 12.58
C GLY A 40 -4.60 13.17 12.09
N LYS A 41 -4.79 13.49 10.80
CA LYS A 41 -6.12 13.81 10.22
C LYS A 41 -6.68 12.61 9.46
N PRO A 42 -7.99 12.30 9.56
CA PRO A 42 -8.61 11.23 8.79
C PRO A 42 -8.47 11.46 7.29
N LEU A 43 -8.13 10.40 6.56
CA LEU A 43 -8.15 10.39 5.11
C LEU A 43 -9.59 10.24 4.58
N PRO A 44 -9.97 10.96 3.51
CA PRO A 44 -11.36 11.08 3.08
C PRO A 44 -11.76 9.93 2.14
N PHE A 45 -11.52 8.70 2.58
CA PHE A 45 -12.04 7.52 1.87
C PHE A 45 -13.56 7.56 1.77
N GLY A 46 -14.11 7.02 0.68
CA GLY A 46 -15.54 7.11 0.38
C GLY A 46 -15.99 8.52 -0.02
N LYS A 47 -15.06 9.48 -0.19
CA LYS A 47 -15.33 10.83 -0.68
C LYS A 47 -14.74 11.04 -2.08
N PRO A 48 -15.22 12.05 -2.84
CA PRO A 48 -14.66 12.39 -4.14
C PRO A 48 -13.22 12.91 -4.05
N ILE A 49 -12.51 12.88 -5.19
CA ILE A 49 -11.12 13.35 -5.31
C ILE A 49 -10.90 14.78 -4.79
N ALA A 50 -11.89 15.67 -4.88
CA ALA A 50 -11.80 17.04 -4.40
C ALA A 50 -11.50 17.14 -2.89
N GLU A 51 -11.95 16.17 -2.08
CA GLU A 51 -11.62 16.14 -0.64
C GLU A 51 -10.17 15.69 -0.40
N TRP A 52 -9.63 14.80 -1.25
CA TRP A 52 -8.23 14.37 -1.20
C TRP A 52 -7.28 15.50 -1.58
N GLU A 53 -7.64 16.30 -2.59
CA GLU A 53 -6.85 17.46 -3.01
C GLU A 53 -6.75 18.55 -1.93
N LYS A 54 -7.71 18.64 -0.99
CA LYS A 54 -7.60 19.55 0.17
C LYS A 54 -6.47 19.14 1.12
N ILE A 55 -6.09 17.86 1.14
CA ILE A 55 -5.05 17.31 2.01
C ILE A 55 -3.70 17.32 1.31
N PHE A 56 -3.66 16.86 0.07
CA PHE A 56 -2.41 16.61 -0.66
C PHE A 56 -2.08 17.69 -1.71
N GLY A 57 -2.97 18.66 -1.93
CA GLY A 57 -2.88 19.58 -3.07
C GLY A 57 -3.36 18.92 -4.36
N LYS A 58 -3.21 19.61 -5.49
CA LYS A 58 -3.54 19.06 -6.81
C LYS A 58 -2.64 17.86 -7.16
N ASN A 59 -3.24 16.83 -7.74
CA ASN A 59 -2.51 15.68 -8.25
C ASN A 59 -1.67 16.09 -9.48
N HIS A 60 -0.59 15.34 -9.74
CA HIS A 60 0.34 15.60 -10.84
C HIS A 60 -0.12 14.94 -12.14
N ARG A 61 -0.67 13.72 -12.01
CA ARG A 61 -1.17 12.92 -13.11
C ARG A 61 -2.50 12.29 -12.73
N ASN A 62 -3.36 12.15 -13.72
CA ASN A 62 -4.65 11.48 -13.61
C ASN A 62 -4.95 10.65 -14.86
N ASN A 63 -5.99 9.81 -14.77
CA ASN A 63 -6.53 9.03 -15.88
C ASN A 63 -5.49 8.17 -16.61
N ILE A 64 -4.50 7.65 -15.86
CA ILE A 64 -3.54 6.68 -16.40
C ILE A 64 -4.29 5.35 -16.50
N PRO A 65 -4.66 4.88 -17.70
CA PRO A 65 -5.42 3.64 -17.84
C PRO A 65 -4.48 2.48 -17.51
N ARG A 66 -4.92 1.57 -16.63
CA ARG A 66 -4.25 0.26 -16.47
C ARG A 66 -4.50 -0.64 -17.68
N ASP A 67 -5.69 -0.50 -18.26
CA ASP A 67 -6.10 -1.01 -19.56
C ASP A 67 -7.25 -0.13 -20.09
N GLN A 68 -7.62 -0.25 -21.36
CA GLN A 68 -8.72 0.52 -21.98
C GLN A 68 -10.12 0.21 -21.40
N ARG A 69 -10.24 -0.80 -20.52
CA ARG A 69 -11.47 -1.25 -19.85
C ARG A 69 -11.48 -0.88 -18.35
N SER A 70 -10.46 -0.18 -17.86
CA SER A 70 -10.33 0.16 -16.45
C SER A 70 -11.56 0.92 -15.96
N TYR A 71 -12.26 0.31 -15.00
CA TYR A 71 -13.39 0.92 -14.29
C TYR A 71 -12.94 2.02 -13.30
N TYR A 72 -11.63 2.25 -13.21
CA TYR A 72 -10.99 3.13 -12.24
C TYR A 72 -10.24 4.28 -12.90
N ASN A 73 -10.39 5.47 -12.29
CA ASN A 73 -9.43 6.55 -12.48
C ASN A 73 -8.34 6.48 -11.42
N HIS A 74 -7.10 6.66 -11.86
CA HIS A 74 -5.95 6.79 -10.98
C HIS A 74 -5.57 8.26 -10.85
N TYR A 75 -5.36 8.74 -9.62
CA TYR A 75 -4.85 10.08 -9.35
C TYR A 75 -3.54 9.97 -8.57
N MET A 76 -2.48 10.58 -9.07
CA MET A 76 -1.11 10.39 -8.56
C MET A 76 -0.52 11.68 -8.01
N TRP A 77 0.05 11.60 -6.81
CA TRP A 77 0.93 12.62 -6.28
C TRP A 77 2.37 12.14 -6.39
N ASP A 78 2.98 12.38 -7.55
CA ASP A 78 4.30 11.87 -7.93
C ASP A 78 5.41 12.22 -6.94
N ASP A 79 5.37 13.44 -6.39
CA ASP A 79 6.36 13.88 -5.41
C ASP A 79 6.16 13.28 -4.01
N LEU A 80 4.95 12.81 -3.69
CA LEU A 80 4.65 12.15 -2.43
C LEU A 80 4.80 10.63 -2.50
N GLY A 81 4.89 10.05 -3.71
CA GLY A 81 4.94 8.60 -3.87
C GLY A 81 3.62 7.89 -3.58
N ILE A 82 2.48 8.55 -3.83
CA ILE A 82 1.15 7.98 -3.57
C ILE A 82 0.24 8.03 -4.80
N MET A 83 -0.73 7.11 -4.83
CA MET A 83 -1.83 7.09 -5.79
C MET A 83 -3.14 6.74 -5.09
N VAL A 84 -4.25 7.28 -5.59
CA VAL A 84 -5.58 6.78 -5.24
C VAL A 84 -6.36 6.28 -6.45
N GLU A 85 -7.27 5.33 -6.20
CA GLU A 85 -8.22 4.80 -7.19
C GLU A 85 -9.63 5.31 -6.90
N GLU A 86 -10.27 5.87 -7.92
CA GLU A 86 -11.67 6.25 -7.93
C GLU A 86 -12.52 5.13 -8.56
N GLU A 87 -13.54 4.68 -7.83
CA GLU A 87 -14.55 3.75 -8.33
C GLU A 87 -15.62 4.45 -9.17
N GLY A 88 -16.15 3.74 -10.18
CA GLY A 88 -17.32 4.19 -10.93
C GLY A 88 -17.03 5.20 -12.05
N HIS A 89 -15.83 5.19 -12.63
CA HIS A 89 -15.47 6.15 -13.68
C HIS A 89 -16.46 6.12 -14.87
N ASN A 90 -16.92 4.93 -15.25
CA ASN A 90 -17.83 4.69 -16.37
C ASN A 90 -19.31 4.62 -15.96
N THR A 91 -19.65 4.93 -14.71
CA THR A 91 -21.04 4.91 -14.21
C THR A 91 -21.52 6.31 -13.84
N LYS A 92 -22.84 6.49 -13.77
CA LYS A 92 -23.48 7.72 -13.26
C LYS A 92 -23.54 7.75 -11.73
N GLU A 93 -22.98 6.74 -11.07
CA GLU A 93 -22.98 6.64 -9.62
C GLU A 93 -22.00 7.64 -8.99
N ASN A 94 -22.10 7.80 -7.67
CA ASN A 94 -21.22 8.69 -6.93
C ASN A 94 -19.79 8.17 -7.01
N LYS A 95 -18.91 8.96 -7.64
CA LYS A 95 -17.49 8.68 -7.74
C LYS A 95 -16.83 8.86 -6.39
N ILE A 96 -16.24 7.78 -5.87
CA ILE A 96 -15.58 7.78 -4.56
C ILE A 96 -14.18 7.21 -4.69
N ILE A 97 -13.29 7.70 -3.84
CA ILE A 97 -11.99 7.07 -3.66
C ILE A 97 -12.12 5.90 -2.69
N SER A 98 -11.80 4.70 -3.17
CA SER A 98 -11.87 3.47 -2.37
C SER A 98 -10.50 2.89 -2.03
N THR A 99 -9.45 3.21 -2.78
CA THR A 99 -8.11 2.65 -2.54
C THR A 99 -7.04 3.74 -2.54
N LEU A 100 -6.08 3.62 -1.62
CA LEU A 100 -4.82 4.36 -1.57
C LEU A 100 -3.65 3.38 -1.71
N TYR A 101 -2.65 3.78 -2.48
CA TYR A 101 -1.36 3.13 -2.60
C TYR A 101 -0.25 4.08 -2.13
N ILE A 102 0.68 3.54 -1.35
CA ILE A 102 1.92 4.23 -0.96
C ILE A 102 3.08 3.40 -1.49
N PHE A 103 3.83 3.96 -2.44
CA PHE A 103 4.86 3.24 -3.18
C PHE A 103 6.23 3.41 -2.53
N PHE A 104 6.93 2.30 -2.33
CA PHE A 104 8.32 2.23 -1.90
C PHE A 104 9.27 1.84 -3.04
N SER A 105 8.71 1.34 -4.16
CA SER A 105 9.42 1.12 -5.43
C SER A 105 8.77 1.86 -6.59
N ASN A 106 9.55 2.14 -7.64
CA ASN A 106 9.10 2.73 -8.90
C ASN A 106 9.89 2.13 -10.09
N LEU A 107 9.71 2.66 -11.30
CA LEU A 107 10.38 2.11 -12.50
C LEU A 107 11.93 2.11 -12.44
N ASP A 108 12.54 2.98 -11.64
CA ASP A 108 14.01 3.05 -11.51
C ASP A 108 14.55 2.13 -10.40
N SER A 109 13.68 1.53 -9.59
CA SER A 109 14.04 0.51 -8.59
C SER A 109 14.60 -0.76 -9.25
N PRO A 110 15.36 -1.60 -8.52
CA PRO A 110 15.81 -2.90 -9.01
C PRO A 110 14.66 -3.75 -9.60
N ALA A 111 13.53 -3.89 -8.90
CA ALA A 111 12.37 -4.60 -9.42
C ALA A 111 11.78 -3.95 -10.69
N GLY A 112 11.84 -2.61 -10.79
CA GLY A 112 11.42 -1.85 -11.96
C GLY A 112 12.27 -2.10 -13.20
N LYS A 113 13.59 -2.09 -13.05
CA LYS A 113 14.56 -2.37 -14.12
C LYS A 113 14.43 -3.80 -14.64
N ASN A 114 14.15 -4.75 -13.75
CA ASN A 114 13.92 -6.15 -14.08
C ASN A 114 12.50 -6.47 -14.59
N GLU A 115 11.64 -5.46 -14.77
CA GLU A 115 10.25 -5.62 -15.25
C GLU A 115 9.43 -6.57 -14.36
N LYS A 116 9.65 -6.49 -13.03
CA LYS A 116 9.01 -7.38 -12.03
C LYS A 116 7.93 -6.70 -11.19
N LEU A 117 7.74 -5.39 -11.32
CA LEU A 117 6.74 -4.65 -10.56
C LEU A 117 5.31 -5.09 -10.93
N LYS A 118 4.39 -5.01 -9.97
CA LYS A 118 3.01 -5.52 -10.10
C LYS A 118 2.21 -4.88 -11.24
N PHE A 119 2.42 -3.59 -11.50
CA PHE A 119 1.72 -2.78 -12.51
C PHE A 119 2.61 -2.40 -13.70
N ALA A 120 3.77 -3.04 -13.86
CA ALA A 120 4.67 -2.82 -14.99
C ALA A 120 5.25 -4.17 -15.45
N GLY A 121 4.38 -4.98 -16.06
CA GLY A 121 4.76 -6.21 -16.74
C GLY A 121 5.21 -5.95 -18.18
N TYR A 122 5.68 -7.01 -18.84
CA TYR A 122 6.24 -6.94 -20.19
C TYR A 122 5.30 -6.29 -21.23
N SER A 123 4.00 -6.61 -21.21
CA SER A 123 3.01 -6.01 -22.13
C SER A 123 2.87 -4.50 -21.94
N ASP A 124 3.00 -4.04 -20.71
CA ASP A 124 2.83 -2.63 -20.35
C ASP A 124 3.99 -1.78 -20.90
N TYR A 125 5.21 -2.35 -20.96
CA TYR A 125 6.35 -1.71 -21.60
C TYR A 125 6.15 -1.51 -23.10
N SER A 126 5.64 -2.52 -23.81
CA SER A 126 5.33 -2.37 -25.25
C SER A 126 4.34 -1.25 -25.50
N GLU A 127 3.24 -1.21 -24.75
CA GLU A 127 2.22 -0.16 -24.88
C GLU A 127 2.78 1.23 -24.52
N ALA A 128 3.56 1.33 -23.44
CA ALA A 128 4.18 2.58 -23.03
C ALA A 128 5.18 3.10 -24.08
N MET A 129 5.96 2.20 -24.70
CA MET A 129 6.85 2.54 -25.80
C MET A 129 6.09 3.10 -27.00
N GLU A 130 5.04 2.43 -27.45
CA GLU A 130 4.18 2.91 -28.57
C GLU A 130 3.58 4.29 -28.28
N LYS A 131 3.06 4.49 -27.06
CA LYS A 131 2.52 5.79 -26.62
C LYS A 131 3.60 6.88 -26.63
N TYR A 132 4.81 6.56 -26.16
CA TYR A 132 5.93 7.48 -26.13
C TYR A 132 6.35 7.88 -27.56
N GLU A 133 6.57 6.90 -28.44
CA GLU A 133 6.92 7.12 -29.86
C GLU A 133 5.90 8.02 -30.54
N LYS A 134 4.61 7.73 -30.36
CA LYS A 134 3.51 8.51 -30.94
C LYS A 134 3.49 9.95 -30.41
N LYS A 135 3.63 10.13 -29.09
CA LYS A 135 3.55 11.45 -28.45
C LYS A 135 4.73 12.34 -28.83
N TYR A 136 5.94 11.79 -28.82
CA TYR A 136 7.17 12.54 -29.04
C TYR A 136 7.71 12.46 -30.47
N LYS A 137 7.03 11.73 -31.36
CA LYS A 137 7.42 11.53 -32.78
C LYS A 137 8.84 10.97 -32.91
N ILE A 138 9.20 10.06 -32.01
CA ILE A 138 10.48 9.35 -32.00
C ILE A 138 10.29 7.99 -32.65
N GLN A 139 11.27 7.55 -33.43
CA GLN A 139 11.32 6.19 -33.95
C GLN A 139 12.24 5.33 -33.09
N ASN A 140 11.81 4.11 -32.79
CA ASN A 140 12.60 3.10 -32.10
C ASN A 140 13.05 3.53 -30.69
N VAL A 141 12.08 3.73 -29.80
CA VAL A 141 12.33 4.09 -28.40
C VAL A 141 13.08 2.99 -27.65
N PHE A 142 12.98 1.73 -28.10
CA PHE A 142 13.68 0.58 -27.51
C PHE A 142 15.19 0.85 -27.37
N ASN A 143 15.81 1.42 -28.40
CA ASN A 143 17.23 1.81 -28.38
C ASN A 143 17.52 2.90 -27.33
N LEU A 144 16.58 3.80 -27.09
CA LEU A 144 16.74 4.87 -26.08
C LEU A 144 16.67 4.33 -24.66
N LEU A 145 15.87 3.28 -24.42
CA LEU A 145 15.76 2.66 -23.11
C LEU A 145 17.05 1.94 -22.70
N GLY A 146 17.77 1.37 -23.67
CA GLY A 146 19.02 0.65 -23.46
C GLY A 146 18.80 -0.64 -22.68
N TYR A 147 18.64 -1.76 -23.39
CA TYR A 147 18.46 -3.09 -22.78
C TYR A 147 19.81 -3.76 -22.51
N GLU A 148 20.01 -4.24 -21.28
CA GLU A 148 21.16 -5.06 -20.87
C GLU A 148 20.66 -6.46 -20.47
N GLU A 149 21.21 -7.51 -21.10
CA GLU A 149 20.86 -8.90 -20.77
C GLU A 149 21.11 -9.19 -19.28
N GLY A 150 20.10 -9.73 -18.59
CA GLY A 150 20.15 -9.99 -17.16
C GLY A 150 19.95 -8.78 -16.23
N ARG A 151 19.81 -7.56 -16.78
CA ARG A 151 19.54 -6.32 -16.02
C ARG A 151 18.29 -5.57 -16.49
N GLY A 152 17.76 -5.93 -17.66
CA GLY A 152 16.58 -5.31 -18.25
C GLY A 152 16.88 -3.94 -18.82
N PHE A 153 15.86 -3.08 -18.87
CA PHE A 153 15.97 -1.75 -19.43
C PHE A 153 16.58 -0.74 -18.44
N MET A 154 17.61 -0.03 -18.90
CA MET A 154 18.42 0.85 -18.04
C MET A 154 17.79 2.23 -17.82
N LYS A 155 16.89 2.67 -18.72
CA LYS A 155 16.28 4.02 -18.70
C LYS A 155 14.75 3.98 -18.72
N ASN A 156 14.15 3.10 -17.91
CA ASN A 156 12.69 2.97 -17.78
C ASN A 156 11.98 4.25 -17.35
N SER A 157 12.64 5.12 -16.61
CA SER A 157 12.11 6.45 -16.26
C SER A 157 11.74 7.34 -17.44
N ILE A 158 12.21 7.06 -18.66
CA ILE A 158 11.75 7.77 -19.86
C ILE A 158 10.24 7.55 -20.09
N LEU A 159 9.74 6.35 -19.77
CA LEU A 159 8.35 5.95 -19.98
C LEU A 159 7.45 6.25 -18.78
N LYS A 160 7.98 6.81 -17.69
CA LYS A 160 7.29 6.93 -16.39
C LYS A 160 5.91 7.56 -16.44
N GLU A 161 5.66 8.49 -17.37
CA GLU A 161 4.37 9.15 -17.50
C GLU A 161 3.23 8.21 -17.92
N PHE A 162 3.56 7.07 -18.54
CA PHE A 162 2.61 6.07 -19.02
C PHE A 162 2.36 4.92 -18.05
N PHE A 163 3.03 4.91 -16.90
CA PHE A 163 2.91 3.86 -15.90
C PHE A 163 2.25 4.34 -14.61
N ILE A 164 1.59 3.39 -13.94
CA ILE A 164 1.03 3.54 -12.59
C ILE A 164 2.13 3.38 -11.53
N TYR A 165 3.20 4.17 -11.65
CA TYR A 165 4.25 4.31 -10.65
C TYR A 165 4.63 5.77 -10.48
N PRO A 166 4.80 6.25 -9.25
CA PRO A 166 5.13 7.65 -9.01
C PRO A 166 6.58 7.95 -9.41
N TYR A 167 6.84 9.21 -9.72
CA TYR A 167 8.21 9.64 -10.07
C TYR A 167 9.17 9.57 -8.89
N LYS A 168 8.68 9.80 -7.67
CA LYS A 168 9.43 9.58 -6.43
C LYS A 168 8.72 8.54 -5.58
N THR A 169 9.50 7.74 -4.87
CA THR A 169 8.97 6.80 -3.88
C THR A 169 8.77 7.51 -2.54
N TYR A 170 7.89 6.96 -1.70
CA TYR A 170 7.69 7.43 -0.35
C TYR A 170 8.91 7.07 0.50
N ALA A 171 9.56 8.10 1.06
CA ALA A 171 10.84 7.95 1.75
C ALA A 171 10.73 7.68 3.26
N GLN A 172 9.57 7.97 3.87
CA GLN A 172 9.36 7.84 5.31
C GLN A 172 8.75 6.47 5.64
N SER A 173 8.66 6.14 6.93
CA SER A 173 7.89 4.98 7.38
C SER A 173 6.41 5.32 7.53
N VAL A 174 5.59 4.27 7.54
CA VAL A 174 4.17 4.32 7.89
C VAL A 174 3.90 3.30 8.99
N THR A 175 2.72 3.35 9.60
CA THR A 175 2.29 2.31 10.54
C THR A 175 1.04 1.59 10.06
N ILE A 176 1.01 0.26 10.22
CA ILE A 176 -0.19 -0.56 10.09
C ILE A 176 -0.43 -1.27 11.43
N ASP A 177 -1.52 -0.90 12.09
CA ASP A 177 -1.87 -1.33 13.45
C ASP A 177 -0.78 -0.97 14.48
N GLY A 178 -0.04 0.11 14.22
CA GLY A 178 1.10 0.55 15.04
C GLY A 178 2.43 -0.13 14.69
N ALA A 179 2.45 -1.17 13.85
CA ALA A 179 3.69 -1.76 13.37
C ALA A 179 4.28 -0.93 12.23
N GLU A 180 5.57 -0.60 12.31
CA GLU A 180 6.29 0.13 11.27
C GLU A 180 6.37 -0.66 9.96
N VAL A 181 6.21 0.05 8.84
CA VAL A 181 6.54 -0.41 7.49
C VAL A 181 7.33 0.69 6.79
N ARG A 182 8.44 0.35 6.12
CA ARG A 182 9.32 1.30 5.41
C ARG A 182 10.02 0.65 4.23
N ALA A 183 10.57 1.48 3.34
CA ALA A 183 11.36 1.03 2.20
C ALA A 183 12.46 0.02 2.62
N GLY A 184 12.64 -1.03 1.82
CA GLY A 184 13.64 -2.07 2.05
C GLY A 184 13.32 -3.06 3.19
N MET A 185 12.22 -2.87 3.92
CA MET A 185 11.81 -3.82 4.96
C MET A 185 11.31 -5.13 4.32
N SER A 186 11.87 -6.25 4.75
CA SER A 186 11.40 -7.58 4.31
C SER A 186 10.12 -8.01 5.05
N LEU A 187 9.34 -8.91 4.44
CA LEU A 187 8.16 -9.48 5.11
C LEU A 187 8.51 -10.20 6.42
N LYS A 188 9.69 -10.83 6.48
CA LYS A 188 10.19 -11.50 7.68
C LYS A 188 10.42 -10.50 8.82
N GLU A 189 11.03 -9.36 8.50
CA GLU A 189 11.25 -8.27 9.47
C GLU A 189 9.91 -7.66 9.91
N LEU A 190 9.02 -7.33 8.98
CA LEU A 190 7.68 -6.82 9.29
C LEU A 190 6.93 -7.77 10.23
N ASN A 191 6.91 -9.07 9.92
CA ASN A 191 6.22 -10.07 10.74
C ASN A 191 6.87 -10.28 12.11
N LYS A 192 8.18 -10.07 12.23
CA LYS A 192 8.87 -10.06 13.53
C LYS A 192 8.40 -8.87 14.36
N ASN A 193 8.34 -7.67 13.78
CA ASN A 193 7.90 -6.45 14.45
C ASN A 193 6.41 -6.51 14.85
N ARG A 194 5.56 -7.03 13.97
CA ARG A 194 4.14 -7.28 14.29
C ARG A 194 4.01 -8.24 15.49
N LYS A 195 4.77 -9.33 15.49
CA LYS A 195 4.75 -10.31 16.59
C LYS A 195 5.19 -9.69 17.93
N SER A 196 6.20 -8.82 17.96
CA SER A 196 6.62 -8.16 19.21
C SER A 196 5.56 -7.22 19.77
N LEU A 197 4.65 -6.73 18.93
CA LEU A 197 3.48 -5.92 19.32
C LEU A 197 2.24 -6.77 19.66
N GLY A 198 2.36 -8.11 19.65
CA GLY A 198 1.21 -9.00 19.84
C GLY A 198 0.23 -9.03 18.66
N LEU A 199 0.63 -8.50 17.49
CA LEU A 199 -0.19 -8.46 16.29
C LEU A 199 -0.04 -9.75 15.48
N ASN A 200 -1.07 -10.04 14.68
CA ASN A 200 -1.04 -11.14 13.74
C ASN A 200 -0.03 -10.89 12.61
N LYS A 201 0.52 -11.97 12.06
CA LYS A 201 1.40 -11.90 10.90
C LYS A 201 0.61 -11.59 9.64
N PHE A 202 1.31 -10.97 8.69
CA PHE A 202 0.90 -10.92 7.30
C PHE A 202 1.30 -12.20 6.58
N THR A 203 0.35 -12.74 5.83
CA THR A 203 0.42 -14.01 5.11
C THR A 203 0.05 -13.81 3.65
N PHE A 204 0.59 -14.67 2.78
CA PHE A 204 0.41 -14.58 1.34
C PHE A 204 -1.07 -14.75 0.98
N ARG A 205 -1.53 -13.86 0.12
CA ARG A 205 -2.84 -13.93 -0.49
C ARG A 205 -2.70 -14.64 -1.84
N ASP A 206 -3.30 -15.83 -1.91
CA ASP A 206 -3.31 -16.66 -3.11
C ASP A 206 -4.13 -16.01 -4.24
N GLN A 207 -3.47 -15.13 -4.99
CA GLN A 207 -4.06 -14.31 -6.06
C GLN A 207 -3.33 -14.48 -7.40
N ASN A 208 -2.24 -15.24 -7.44
CA ASN A 208 -1.53 -15.50 -8.70
C ASN A 208 -2.23 -16.59 -9.54
N MET A 209 -3.29 -17.22 -9.01
CA MET A 209 -4.13 -18.24 -9.65
C MET A 209 -3.32 -19.34 -10.34
N ASN A 210 -2.15 -19.67 -9.79
CA ASN A 210 -1.25 -20.70 -10.33
C ASN A 210 -1.70 -22.13 -9.95
N MET A 211 -2.86 -22.27 -9.30
CA MET A 211 -3.41 -23.52 -8.74
C MET A 211 -2.56 -24.15 -7.62
N ILE A 212 -1.63 -23.39 -7.04
CA ILE A 212 -0.81 -23.81 -5.90
C ILE A 212 -1.35 -23.07 -4.67
N ASN A 213 -1.79 -23.82 -3.65
CA ASN A 213 -2.22 -23.21 -2.40
C ASN A 213 -1.01 -22.71 -1.61
N GLU A 214 -0.71 -21.43 -1.79
CA GLU A 214 0.38 -20.72 -1.11
C GLU A 214 -0.12 -19.92 0.11
N ARG A 215 -1.40 -20.09 0.47
CA ARG A 215 -2.02 -19.36 1.58
C ARG A 215 -1.26 -19.62 2.88
N GLY A 216 -1.03 -18.56 3.65
CA GLY A 216 -0.31 -18.66 4.91
C GLY A 216 1.21 -18.58 4.77
N GLN A 217 1.77 -18.52 3.55
CA GLN A 217 3.19 -18.26 3.36
C GLN A 217 3.59 -16.92 3.95
N THR A 218 4.80 -16.86 4.52
CA THR A 218 5.35 -15.66 5.18
C THR A 218 6.74 -15.28 4.63
N LYS A 219 7.10 -15.82 3.47
CA LYS A 219 8.27 -15.43 2.69
C LYS A 219 7.84 -14.34 1.71
N GLY A 220 8.51 -13.19 1.76
CA GLY A 220 8.12 -11.97 1.02
C GLY A 220 8.86 -11.85 -0.30
N ASP A 221 8.75 -12.88 -1.13
CA ASP A 221 9.59 -13.01 -2.32
C ASP A 221 8.89 -12.36 -3.53
N LYS A 222 7.57 -12.60 -3.65
CA LYS A 222 6.69 -11.97 -4.63
C LYS A 222 5.22 -12.14 -4.23
N GLY A 223 4.44 -11.06 -4.21
CA GLY A 223 2.99 -11.10 -4.02
C GLY A 223 2.44 -10.14 -2.96
N GLU A 224 1.13 -10.23 -2.73
CA GLU A 224 0.40 -9.39 -1.77
C GLU A 224 0.18 -10.16 -0.46
N TYR A 225 0.45 -9.52 0.68
CA TYR A 225 0.36 -10.13 2.01
C TYR A 225 -0.47 -9.28 2.96
N TRP A 226 -1.25 -9.94 3.81
CA TRP A 226 -2.21 -9.32 4.72
C TRP A 226 -2.46 -10.14 5.98
N ASP A 227 -3.12 -9.55 6.98
CA ASP A 227 -3.59 -10.29 8.15
C ASP A 227 -4.90 -11.05 7.86
N ASP A 228 -4.78 -12.34 7.54
CA ASP A 228 -5.91 -13.26 7.30
C ASP A 228 -6.84 -13.44 8.51
N ARG A 229 -6.40 -13.07 9.73
CA ARG A 229 -7.18 -13.26 10.97
C ARG A 229 -7.99 -12.03 11.36
N ARG A 230 -7.95 -10.98 10.55
CA ARG A 230 -8.72 -9.76 10.78
C ARG A 230 -10.22 -10.02 10.62
N THR A 231 -11.00 -9.65 11.64
CA THR A 231 -12.47 -9.79 11.62
C THR A 231 -13.09 -8.48 11.16
N ASN A 232 -13.30 -8.37 9.85
CA ASN A 232 -13.53 -7.14 9.11
C ASN A 232 -14.89 -6.43 9.34
N PHE A 233 -15.10 -5.78 10.49
CA PHE A 233 -16.15 -4.75 10.57
C PHE A 233 -15.95 -3.81 11.75
N CYS A 234 -15.95 -2.49 11.51
CA CYS A 234 -15.97 -1.47 12.57
C CYS A 234 -17.42 -1.02 12.83
N PRO A 235 -18.12 -1.58 13.86
CA PRO A 235 -19.58 -1.50 13.93
C PRO A 235 -20.12 -0.08 14.10
N LYS A 236 -19.34 0.79 14.74
CA LYS A 236 -19.72 2.19 14.99
C LYS A 236 -19.65 3.07 13.74
N GLN A 237 -18.87 2.67 12.73
CA GLN A 237 -18.58 3.51 11.57
C GLN A 237 -19.27 3.00 10.29
N GLY A 238 -19.65 1.72 10.23
CA GLY A 238 -20.31 1.13 9.07
C GLY A 238 -19.38 0.78 7.90
N TYR A 239 -18.08 1.01 8.07
CA TYR A 239 -17.02 0.71 7.12
C TYR A 239 -15.77 0.19 7.84
N TYR A 240 -14.83 -0.38 7.11
CA TYR A 240 -13.53 -0.85 7.60
C TYR A 240 -12.43 -0.68 6.55
N PHE A 241 -11.17 -0.85 6.98
CA PHE A 241 -10.00 -0.78 6.12
C PHE A 241 -9.27 -2.12 6.03
N TYR A 242 -9.01 -2.54 4.80
CA TYR A 242 -8.09 -3.60 4.45
C TYR A 242 -6.72 -3.01 4.16
N ASN A 243 -5.67 -3.51 4.83
CA ASN A 243 -4.30 -3.09 4.62
C ASN A 243 -3.45 -4.28 4.15
N SER A 244 -2.64 -4.09 3.13
CA SER A 244 -1.70 -5.09 2.64
C SER A 244 -0.37 -4.50 2.19
N VAL A 245 0.61 -5.37 2.07
CA VAL A 245 1.93 -5.08 1.51
C VAL A 245 2.15 -5.93 0.27
N GLN A 246 2.60 -5.31 -0.80
CA GLN A 246 3.01 -5.99 -2.03
C GLN A 246 4.53 -6.07 -2.07
N TYR A 247 5.07 -7.26 -2.32
CA TYR A 247 6.48 -7.49 -2.61
C TYR A 247 6.66 -7.87 -4.06
N SER A 248 7.68 -7.33 -4.71
CA SER A 248 8.06 -7.66 -6.08
C SER A 248 9.57 -7.79 -6.15
N ASP A 249 10.03 -8.96 -6.58
CA ASP A 249 11.47 -9.29 -6.62
C ASP A 249 12.16 -9.05 -5.26
N TYR A 250 11.53 -9.54 -4.18
CA TYR A 250 11.96 -9.38 -2.78
C TYR A 250 11.93 -7.94 -2.23
N GLU A 251 11.55 -6.95 -3.04
CA GLU A 251 11.44 -5.55 -2.61
C GLU A 251 10.01 -5.24 -2.19
N LEU A 252 9.85 -4.50 -1.08
CA LEU A 252 8.56 -3.91 -0.72
C LEU A 252 8.20 -2.89 -1.80
N GLU A 253 7.18 -3.18 -2.59
CA GLU A 253 6.78 -2.36 -3.73
C GLU A 253 5.83 -1.24 -3.28
N PHE A 254 4.74 -1.60 -2.61
CA PHE A 254 3.76 -0.66 -2.09
C PHE A 254 2.99 -1.22 -0.90
N ILE A 255 2.36 -0.32 -0.15
CA ILE A 255 1.25 -0.62 0.73
C ILE A 255 -0.04 -0.26 0.01
N ARG A 256 -1.05 -1.11 0.14
CA ARG A 256 -2.41 -0.85 -0.33
C ARG A 256 -3.36 -0.74 0.85
N VAL A 257 -4.18 0.30 0.84
CA VAL A 257 -5.22 0.57 1.84
C VAL A 257 -6.56 0.67 1.12
N GLY A 258 -7.44 -0.30 1.34
CA GLY A 258 -8.77 -0.35 0.76
C GLY A 258 -9.85 -0.02 1.77
N TYR A 259 -10.76 0.87 1.40
CA TYR A 259 -11.97 1.24 2.14
C TYR A 259 -13.15 0.38 1.66
N ARG A 260 -13.91 -0.17 2.62
CA ARG A 260 -15.08 -1.00 2.34
C ARG A 260 -16.23 -0.67 3.27
N THR A 261 -17.44 -0.66 2.72
CA THR A 261 -18.69 -0.60 3.48
C THR A 261 -19.28 -2.01 3.62
N ARG A 262 -20.20 -2.18 4.57
CA ARG A 262 -20.94 -3.45 4.72
C ARG A 262 -21.69 -3.86 3.45
N GLU A 263 -22.25 -2.86 2.76
CA GLU A 263 -23.02 -3.06 1.53
C GLU A 263 -22.14 -3.57 0.38
N ASP A 264 -20.85 -3.22 0.36
CA ASP A 264 -19.91 -3.75 -0.63
C ASP A 264 -19.68 -5.26 -0.46
N ASP A 265 -19.61 -5.73 0.79
CA ASP A 265 -19.46 -7.15 1.11
C ASP A 265 -20.74 -7.94 0.80
N GLU A 266 -21.91 -7.40 1.19
CA GLU A 266 -23.21 -8.04 0.98
C GLU A 266 -23.60 -8.16 -0.50
N ASN A 267 -23.23 -7.17 -1.32
CA ASN A 267 -23.51 -7.18 -2.76
C ASN A 267 -22.49 -7.97 -3.58
N GLY A 268 -21.52 -8.64 -2.94
CA GLY A 268 -20.47 -9.34 -3.67
C GLY A 268 -19.65 -8.42 -4.59
N LYS A 269 -19.60 -7.10 -4.30
CA LYS A 269 -18.63 -6.19 -4.94
C LYS A 269 -17.20 -6.62 -4.61
N PHE A 270 -17.04 -7.53 -3.65
CA PHE A 270 -15.91 -8.42 -3.56
C PHE A 270 -15.85 -9.41 -4.74
N TYR A 271 -15.41 -8.92 -5.90
CA TYR A 271 -14.42 -9.69 -6.64
C TYR A 271 -13.07 -9.34 -6.01
N PRO A 272 -12.34 -10.28 -5.42
CA PRO A 272 -10.92 -10.05 -5.16
C PRO A 272 -10.30 -9.80 -6.54
N PHE A 273 -10.11 -8.53 -6.88
CA PHE A 273 -9.77 -8.00 -8.19
C PHE A 273 -8.73 -8.84 -8.96
N TRP A 274 -9.01 -8.99 -10.26
CA TRP A 274 -8.22 -9.62 -11.31
C TRP A 274 -6.88 -8.88 -11.57
#